data_AF-A0AAD9DXU0-F1
#
_entry.id   AF-A0AAD9DXU0-F1
#
_cell.length_a   1.000
_cell.length_b   1.000
_cell.length_c   1.000
_cell.angle_alpha   90.00
_cell.angle_beta   90.00
_cell.angle_gamma   90.00
#
_symmetry.space_group_name_H-M   'P 1'
#
loop_
_entity.id
_entity.type
_entity.pdbx_description
1 polymer ?
#
loop_
_entity_poly.entity_id
_entity_poly.type
_entity_poly.pdbx_seq_one_letter_code
_entity_poly.pdbx_strand_id
1 'polypeptide(L)' 'MCLLDDEDVCVMLQGTRMVKVRSQRWQKHRCLRLLDDCVTVWCESSKSSSKARSRQTCMQDSNKFLGDSPVT' A
#
# COMPACT_ATOMS: atom_id res chain seq x y z
N MET A 1 15.14 18.41 15.18
CA MET A 1 13.71 18.04 15.34
C MET A 1 13.57 16.67 14.73
N CYS A 2 13.39 15.65 15.56
CA CYS A 2 13.52 14.25 15.17
C CYS A 2 12.18 13.79 14.57
N LEU A 3 12.18 13.16 13.40
CA LEU A 3 10.97 12.64 12.76
C LEU A 3 10.21 11.61 13.63
N LEU A 4 10.88 11.04 14.63
CA LEU A 4 10.32 10.09 15.59
C LEU A 4 9.54 10.75 16.74
N ASP A 5 9.59 12.07 16.88
CA ASP A 5 8.77 12.79 17.87
C ASP A 5 7.33 13.01 17.38
N ASP A 6 7.05 12.72 16.11
CA ASP A 6 5.73 12.80 15.52
C ASP A 6 4.96 11.50 15.80
N GLU A 7 3.80 11.64 16.44
CA GLU A 7 2.94 10.53 16.84
C GLU A 7 2.42 9.76 15.63
N ASP A 8 2.06 10.45 14.54
CA ASP A 8 1.57 9.82 13.33
C ASP A 8 2.68 8.98 12.68
N VAL A 9 3.92 9.48 12.67
CA VAL A 9 5.09 8.72 12.19
C VAL A 9 5.32 7.46 13.04
N CYS A 10 5.20 7.56 14.36
CA CYS A 10 5.32 6.40 15.25
C CYS A 10 4.27 5.31 14.93
N VAL A 11 3.02 5.72 14.71
CA VAL A 11 1.94 4.81 14.31
C VAL A 11 2.24 4.18 12.94
N MET A 12 2.72 4.97 11.99
CA MET A 12 3.12 4.47 10.67
C MET A 12 4.26 3.45 10.75
N LEU A 13 5.24 3.65 11.64
CA LEU A 13 6.37 2.74 11.88
C LEU A 13 5.95 1.44 12.58
N GLN A 14 4.96 1.48 13.47
CA GLN A 14 4.38 0.27 14.06
C GLN A 14 3.66 -0.59 13.01
N GLY A 15 3.02 0.08 12.05
CA GLY A 15 2.26 -0.53 10.98
C GLY A 15 0.81 -0.77 11.36
N THR A 16 -0.08 -0.47 10.42
CA THR A 16 -1.52 -0.39 10.65
C THR A 16 -2.28 -1.24 9.65
N ARG A 17 -3.35 -1.90 10.12
CA ARG A 17 -4.28 -2.64 9.25
C ARG A 17 -5.29 -1.68 8.65
N MET A 18 -5.28 -1.57 7.32
CA MET A 18 -6.13 -0.66 6.56
C MET A 18 -6.91 -1.43 5.49
N VAL A 19 -7.91 -0.80 4.88
CA VAL A 19 -8.65 -1.36 3.74
C VAL A 19 -8.17 -0.70 2.46
N LYS A 20 -7.52 -1.47 1.58
CA LYS A 20 -7.21 -1.04 0.21
C LYS A 20 -8.47 -1.16 -0.65
N VAL A 21 -9.06 -0.02 -0.98
CA VAL A 21 -10.23 0.08 -1.85
C VAL A 21 -9.76 0.30 -3.29
N ARG A 22 -10.11 -0.61 -4.21
CA ARG A 22 -9.96 -0.40 -5.67
C ARG A 22 -11.30 -0.21 -6.37
N SER A 23 -12.38 -0.74 -5.80
CA SER A 23 -13.75 -0.53 -6.25
C SER A 23 -14.71 -0.84 -5.10
N GLN A 24 -16.00 -0.54 -5.27
CA GLN A 24 -17.00 -0.82 -4.24
C GLN A 24 -17.03 -2.30 -3.83
N ARG A 25 -16.81 -3.21 -4.79
CA ARG A 25 -16.73 -4.67 -4.57
C ARG A 25 -15.33 -5.18 -4.23
N TRP A 26 -14.28 -4.45 -4.63
CA TRP A 26 -12.89 -4.83 -4.32
C TRP A 26 -12.35 -3.96 -3.19
N GLN A 27 -12.47 -4.49 -2.00
CA GLN A 27 -11.91 -3.95 -0.77
C GLN A 27 -11.13 -5.06 -0.10
N LYS A 28 -9.87 -4.81 0.23
CA LYS A 28 -9.00 -5.83 0.84
C LYS A 28 -8.27 -5.26 2.03
N HIS A 29 -8.39 -5.93 3.18
CA HIS A 29 -7.57 -5.62 4.35
C HIS A 29 -6.09 -5.91 4.03
N ARG A 30 -5.22 -4.96 4.37
CA ARG A 30 -3.76 -5.05 4.24
C ARG A 30 -3.10 -4.35 5.42
N CYS A 31 -1.96 -4.87 5.85
CA CYS A 31 -1.06 -4.12 6.73
C CYS A 31 -0.15 -3.20 5.89
N LEU A 32 -0.07 -1.93 6.28
CA LEU A 32 0.88 -0.95 5.74
C LEU A 32 1.82 -0.52 6.86
N ARG A 33 3.11 -0.42 6.58
CA ARG A 33 4.12 -0.05 7.58
C ARG A 33 5.19 0.83 6.95
N LEU A 34 5.50 1.96 7.56
CA LEU A 34 6.68 2.76 7.24
C LEU A 34 7.92 2.03 7.74
N LEU A 35 8.95 1.94 6.92
CA LEU A 35 10.24 1.36 7.30
C LEU A 35 11.13 2.41 7.97
N ASP A 36 12.19 1.95 8.64
CA ASP A 36 13.10 2.80 9.41
C ASP A 36 13.86 3.83 8.55
N ASP A 37 13.92 3.63 7.24
CA ASP A 37 14.46 4.62 6.29
C ASP A 37 13.57 5.86 6.14
N CYS A 38 12.39 5.87 6.77
CA CYS A 38 11.40 6.96 6.79
C CYS A 38 10.92 7.39 5.39
N VAL A 39 11.20 6.59 4.36
CA VAL A 39 10.85 6.90 2.96
C VAL A 39 10.22 5.72 2.24
N THR A 40 10.45 4.49 2.69
CA THR A 40 9.86 3.28 2.12
C THR A 40 8.66 2.85 2.96
N VAL A 41 7.52 2.60 2.30
CA VAL A 41 6.35 1.94 2.92
C VAL A 41 6.26 0.51 2.43
N TRP A 42 6.26 -0.45 3.36
CA TRP A 42 5.92 -1.83 3.10
C TRP A 42 4.40 -2.00 3.05
N CYS A 43 3.92 -2.77 2.07
CA CYS A 43 2.52 -3.12 1.91
C CYS A 43 2.36 -4.64 1.84
N GLU A 44 1.46 -5.19 2.65
CA GLU A 44 1.08 -6.59 2.56
C GLU A 44 0.48 -6.88 1.17
N SER A 45 0.86 -8.01 0.57
CA SER A 45 0.34 -8.47 -0.71
C SER A 45 0.00 -9.96 -0.64
N SER A 46 -1.16 -10.34 -1.16
CA SER A 46 -1.62 -11.74 -1.27
C SER A 46 -1.36 -12.34 -2.65
N LYS A 47 -0.64 -11.63 -3.52
CA LYS A 47 -0.27 -12.15 -4.84
C LYS A 47 0.74 -13.29 -4.64
N SER A 48 0.44 -14.46 -5.19
CA SER A 48 1.29 -15.65 -5.13
C SER A 48 2.52 -15.60 -6.05
N SER A 49 2.61 -14.60 -6.94
CA SER A 49 3.73 -14.49 -7.88
C SER A 49 4.97 -13.91 -7.21
N SER A 50 6.13 -14.45 -7.56
CA SER A 50 7.46 -14.03 -7.08
C SER A 50 7.75 -12.53 -7.34
N LYS A 51 7.11 -11.92 -8.34
CA LYS A 51 7.21 -10.49 -8.65
C LYS A 51 6.51 -9.58 -7.63
N ALA A 52 5.63 -10.13 -6.79
CA ALA A 52 4.86 -9.39 -5.79
C ALA A 52 5.51 -9.25 -4.42
N ARG A 53 6.61 -9.97 -4.17
CA ARG A 53 7.44 -9.83 -2.96
C ARG A 53 8.47 -8.69 -3.07
N SER A 54 8.62 -8.11 -4.26
CA SER A 54 9.46 -6.93 -4.48
C SER A 54 8.83 -5.71 -3.80
N ARG A 55 9.66 -4.91 -3.11
CA ARG A 55 9.30 -3.68 -2.38
C ARG A 55 8.41 -2.78 -3.24
N GLN A 56 7.10 -2.86 -3.06
CA GLN A 56 6.16 -2.05 -3.80
C GLN A 56 6.08 -0.68 -3.14
N THR A 57 6.47 0.38 -3.85
CA THR A 57 6.18 1.74 -3.38
C THR A 57 4.71 2.05 -3.62
N CYS A 58 4.09 2.84 -2.74
CA CYS A 58 2.67 3.20 -2.79
C CYS A 58 2.19 3.77 -4.14
N MET A 59 3.12 4.31 -4.95
CA MET A 59 2.86 4.91 -6.26
C MET A 59 2.84 3.91 -7.43
N GLN A 60 3.31 2.67 -7.25
CA GLN A 60 3.50 1.70 -8.35
C GLN A 60 2.33 0.74 -8.58
N ASP A 61 1.18 0.97 -7.93
CA ASP A 61 -0.06 0.26 -8.24
C ASP A 61 -0.92 0.98 -9.30
N SER A 62 -0.28 1.82 -10.12
CA SER A 62 -0.78 2.35 -11.39
C SER A 62 -0.85 1.25 -12.46
N ASN A 63 -1.72 0.26 -12.26
CA ASN A 63 -2.24 -0.54 -13.36
C ASN A 63 -3.71 -0.85 -13.10
N LYS A 64 -4.55 0.13 -13.45
CA LYS A 64 -5.61 0.05 -14.47
C LYS A 64 -6.39 1.37 -14.50
N PHE A 65 -5.74 2.44 -14.96
CA PHE A 65 -6.40 3.61 -15.54
C PHE A 65 -6.14 3.55 -17.05
N LEU A 66 -6.75 2.57 -17.75
CA LEU A 66 -7.05 2.58 -19.20
C LEU A 66 -7.68 1.24 -19.62
N GLY A 67 -8.77 1.30 -20.41
CA GLY A 67 -9.49 0.19 -21.06
C GLY A 67 -10.50 -0.52 -20.15
N ASP A 68 -11.81 -0.47 -20.33
CA ASP A 68 -12.60 -0.33 -21.56
C ASP A 68 -13.94 0.38 -21.27
N SER A 69 -14.40 1.19 -22.24
CA SER A 69 -15.78 1.67 -22.36
C SER A 69 -16.41 0.98 -23.58
N PRO A 70 -17.74 0.96 -23.70
CA PRO A 70 -18.64 -0.14 -23.36
C PRO A 70 -18.85 -1.12 -24.53
N VAL A 71 -19.24 -2.37 -24.23
CA VAL A 71 -19.94 -3.20 -25.22
C VAL A 71 -21.27 -3.65 -24.63
N THR A 72 -22.32 -3.03 -25.19
CA THR A 72 -23.78 -3.19 -25.04
C THR A 72 -24.41 -2.82 -23.70
#